data_AF-A0A6G4WMD8-F1
#
_entry.id   AF-A0A6G4WMD8-F1
#
_cell.length_a   1.000
_cell.length_b   1.000
_cell.length_c   1.000
_cell.angle_alpha   90.00
_cell.angle_beta   90.00
_cell.angle_gamma   90.00
#
_symmetry.space_group_name_H-M   'P 1'
#
loop_
_entity.id
_entity.type
_entity.pdbx_description
1 polymer ?
#
loop_
_entity_poly.entity_id
_entity_poly.type
_entity_poly.pdbx_seq_one_letter_code
_entity_poly.pdbx_strand_id
1 'polypeptide(L)'
;MDRPSRQASDERLWQMLDTPGAWLVRTDAGLLRPRRCLREALWQAWAASAEGGSVASILKLPDSDTVIEAPQIRRLTLRLARISQTM
;
A
#
# COMPACT_ATOMS: atom_id res chain seq x y z
N MET A 1 13.80 11.37 -18.26
CA MET A 1 12.96 11.35 -17.05
C MET A 1 13.54 10.32 -16.10
N ASP A 2 14.16 10.79 -15.03
CA ASP A 2 14.76 9.94 -14.00
C ASP A 2 13.64 9.17 -13.29
N ARG A 3 13.63 7.83 -13.40
CA ARG A 3 12.72 7.02 -12.57
C ARG A 3 13.17 7.19 -11.13
N PRO A 4 12.32 7.68 -10.21
CA PRO A 4 12.70 7.77 -8.81
C PRO A 4 13.19 6.40 -8.34
N SER A 5 14.32 6.39 -7.63
CA SER A 5 14.84 5.18 -7.04
C SER A 5 13.75 4.51 -6.19
N ARG A 6 13.70 3.17 -6.19
CA ARG A 6 12.66 2.41 -5.46
C ARG A 6 12.51 2.86 -4.01
N GLN A 7 13.61 3.30 -3.40
CA GLN A 7 13.66 3.81 -2.04
C GLN A 7 13.00 5.19 -1.89
N ALA A 8 13.22 6.12 -2.83
CA ALA A 8 12.55 7.42 -2.84
C ALA A 8 11.03 7.29 -3.03
N SER A 9 10.59 6.30 -3.81
CA SER A 9 9.16 5.98 -3.94
C SER A 9 8.56 5.47 -2.63
N ASP A 10 9.25 4.56 -1.94
CA ASP A 10 8.75 3.99 -0.68
C ASP A 10 8.71 5.05 0.44
N GLU A 11 9.70 5.98 0.51
CA GLU A 11 9.67 7.11 1.45
C GLU A 11 8.54 8.10 1.17
N ARG A 12 8.26 8.42 -0.10
CA ARG A 12 7.13 9.28 -0.46
C ARG A 12 5.80 8.66 -0.04
N LEU A 13 5.62 7.36 -0.28
CA LEU A 13 4.45 6.62 0.18
C LEU A 13 4.35 6.60 1.71
N TRP A 14 5.49 6.48 2.38
CA TRP A 14 5.58 6.53 3.84
C TRP A 14 5.05 7.85 4.40
N GLN A 15 5.41 8.97 3.79
CA GLN A 15 4.90 10.30 4.16
C GLN A 15 3.39 10.46 3.94
N MET A 16 2.80 9.63 3.07
CA MET A 16 1.38 9.67 2.72
C MET A 16 0.51 8.68 3.51
N LEU A 17 1.10 7.95 4.49
CA LEU A 17 0.42 6.86 5.22
C LEU A 17 -0.93 7.27 5.81
N ASP A 18 -0.98 8.43 6.46
CA ASP A 18 -2.16 8.97 7.14
C ASP A 18 -2.82 10.10 6.35
N THR A 19 -2.28 10.45 5.17
CA THR A 19 -2.89 11.46 4.32
C THR A 19 -4.22 10.94 3.79
N PRO A 20 -5.33 11.68 4.00
CA PRO A 20 -6.62 11.34 3.42
C PRO A 20 -6.49 11.21 1.90
N GLY A 21 -7.02 10.13 1.35
CA GLY A 21 -6.99 9.88 -0.09
C GLY A 21 -7.92 8.76 -0.50
N ALA A 22 -8.29 8.74 -1.78
CA ALA A 22 -9.07 7.65 -2.37
C ALA A 22 -8.14 6.47 -2.70
N TRP A 23 -7.82 5.67 -1.69
CA TRP A 23 -7.00 4.48 -1.84
C TRP A 23 -7.89 3.27 -2.12
N LEU A 24 -7.57 2.49 -3.14
CA LEU A 24 -8.27 1.27 -3.51
C LEU A 24 -7.35 0.08 -3.35
N VAL A 25 -7.81 -0.96 -2.66
CA VAL A 25 -7.12 -2.25 -2.57
C VAL A 25 -7.72 -3.18 -3.62
N ARG A 26 -6.93 -3.63 -4.57
CA ARG A 26 -7.28 -4.66 -5.55
C ARG A 26 -6.79 -6.01 -5.05
N THR A 27 -7.72 -6.94 -4.85
CA THR A 27 -7.40 -8.36 -4.59
C THR A 27 -7.56 -9.17 -5.88
N ASP A 28 -7.05 -10.39 -5.87
CA ASP A 28 -7.11 -11.32 -7.02
C ASP A 28 -8.54 -11.73 -7.39
N ALA A 29 -9.48 -11.63 -6.44
CA ALA A 29 -10.91 -11.75 -6.70
C ALA A 29 -11.49 -10.57 -7.52
N GLY A 30 -10.65 -9.65 -8.01
CA GLY A 30 -11.06 -8.46 -8.75
C GLY A 30 -11.76 -7.41 -7.91
N LEU A 31 -11.83 -7.60 -6.58
CA LEU A 31 -12.54 -6.69 -5.69
C LEU A 31 -11.68 -5.45 -5.40
N LEU A 32 -12.25 -4.28 -5.67
CA LEU A 32 -11.69 -2.98 -5.28
C LEU A 32 -12.35 -2.52 -3.99
N ARG A 33 -11.57 -2.45 -2.90
CA ARG A 33 -12.06 -1.96 -1.61
C ARG A 33 -11.52 -0.56 -1.32
N PRO A 34 -12.39 0.46 -1.17
CA PRO A 34 -11.96 1.81 -0.85
C PRO A 34 -11.49 1.93 0.61
N ARG A 35 -10.44 2.73 0.82
CA ARG A 35 -9.81 3.02 2.10
C ARG A 35 -9.49 4.49 2.21
N ARG A 36 -9.56 5.00 3.45
CA ARG A 36 -9.48 6.43 3.74
C ARG A 36 -8.05 6.96 3.67
N CYS A 37 -7.09 6.09 3.95
CA CYS A 37 -5.67 6.39 3.93
C CYS A 37 -4.86 5.15 3.49
N LEU A 38 -3.59 5.37 3.16
CA LEU A 38 -2.70 4.30 2.69
C LEU A 38 -2.42 3.27 3.80
N ARG A 39 -2.35 3.69 5.06
CA ARG A 39 -2.18 2.76 6.20
C ARG A 39 -3.27 1.69 6.21
N GLU A 40 -4.54 2.09 6.14
CA GLU A 40 -5.66 1.14 6.10
C GLU A 40 -5.58 0.21 4.88
N ALA A 41 -5.20 0.75 3.72
CA ALA A 41 -5.02 -0.03 2.49
C ALA A 41 -3.92 -1.08 2.62
N LEU A 42 -2.78 -0.73 3.24
CA LEU A 42 -1.66 -1.66 3.47
C LEU A 42 -2.02 -2.82 4.39
N TRP A 43 -2.73 -2.55 5.50
CA TRP A 43 -3.20 -3.61 6.41
C TRP A 43 -4.15 -4.59 5.72
N GLN A 44 -5.05 -4.07 4.89
CA GLN A 44 -6.02 -4.88 4.17
C GLN A 44 -5.37 -5.69 3.04
N ALA A 45 -4.45 -5.09 2.30
CA ALA A 45 -3.67 -5.80 1.29
C ALA A 45 -2.83 -6.93 1.92
N TRP A 46 -2.28 -6.70 3.12
CA TRP A 46 -1.53 -7.71 3.86
C TRP A 46 -2.40 -8.86 4.37
N ALA A 47 -3.56 -8.55 4.97
CA ALA A 47 -4.53 -9.55 5.38
C ALA A 47 -4.96 -10.43 4.20
N ALA A 48 -5.30 -9.81 3.06
CA ALA A 48 -5.65 -10.53 1.83
C ALA A 48 -4.49 -11.41 1.29
N SER A 49 -3.24 -10.97 1.46
CA SER A 49 -2.06 -11.76 1.08
C SER A 49 -1.86 -12.98 1.99
N ALA A 50 -2.19 -12.86 3.29
CA ALA A 50 -2.05 -13.93 4.28
C ALA A 50 -3.12 -15.02 4.16
N GLU A 51 -4.31 -14.70 3.65
CA GLU A 51 -5.44 -15.65 3.53
C GLU A 51 -5.34 -16.60 2.32
N GLY A 52 -4.38 -16.42 1.40
CA GLY A 52 -4.30 -17.28 0.21
C GLY A 52 -3.18 -17.00 -0.79
N GLY A 53 -2.15 -16.23 -0.41
CA GLY A 53 -0.93 -16.09 -1.20
C GLY A 53 -1.03 -15.22 -2.46
N SER A 54 -2.10 -14.45 -2.63
CA SER A 54 -2.34 -13.73 -3.88
C SER A 54 -1.79 -12.29 -3.90
N VAL A 55 -1.48 -11.82 -5.11
CA VAL A 55 -0.81 -10.53 -5.36
C VAL A 55 -1.81 -9.37 -5.16
N ALA A 56 -1.86 -8.82 -3.95
CA ALA A 56 -2.61 -7.58 -3.71
C ALA A 56 -1.87 -6.38 -4.34
N SER A 57 -2.63 -5.43 -4.88
CA SER A 57 -2.12 -4.14 -5.35
C SER A 57 -2.97 -3.00 -4.77
N ILE A 58 -2.36 -1.85 -4.50
CA ILE A 58 -3.05 -0.65 -4.02
C ILE A 58 -2.95 0.42 -5.09
N LEU A 59 -4.07 1.06 -5.39
CA LEU A 59 -4.19 2.14 -6.36
C LEU A 59 -4.65 3.40 -5.65
N LYS A 60 -4.15 4.57 -6.07
CA LYS A 60 -4.70 5.86 -5.65
C LYS A 60 -5.49 6.46 -6.81
N LEU A 61 -6.74 6.88 -6.59
CA LEU A 61 -7.57 7.59 -7.58
C LEU A 61 -7.57 9.11 -7.33
N PRO A 62 -7.95 9.98 -8.30
CA PRO A 62 -7.68 9.96 -9.75
C PRO A 62 -6.52 10.89 -10.17
N ASP A 63 -6.00 11.75 -9.28
CA ASP A 63 -4.88 12.68 -9.57
C ASP A 63 -3.48 12.05 -9.42
N SER A 64 -3.40 10.73 -9.36
CA SER A 64 -2.13 10.05 -9.08
C SER A 64 -2.15 8.68 -9.73
N ASP A 65 -1.34 8.47 -10.78
CA ASP A 65 -0.97 7.14 -11.32
C ASP A 65 -0.14 6.30 -10.31
N THR A 66 -0.43 6.45 -9.01
CA THR A 66 0.26 5.75 -7.95
C THR A 66 -0.33 4.36 -7.82
N VAL A 67 0.42 3.39 -8.36
CA VAL A 67 0.20 1.97 -8.18
C VAL A 67 1.27 1.45 -7.22
N ILE A 68 0.84 0.75 -6.17
CA ILE A 68 1.71 0.11 -5.19
C ILE A 68 1.53 -1.39 -5.33
N GLU A 69 2.59 -2.06 -5.75
CA GLU A 69 2.61 -3.49 -6.04
C GLU A 69 2.91 -4.34 -4.80
N ALA A 70 2.63 -5.65 -4.87
CA ALA A 70 2.82 -6.57 -3.75
C ALA A 70 4.21 -6.49 -3.07
N PRO A 71 5.35 -6.36 -3.78
CA PRO A 71 6.65 -6.20 -3.13
C PRO A 71 6.76 -4.92 -2.29
N GLN A 72 6.14 -3.82 -2.73
CA GLN A 72 6.12 -2.55 -2.00
C GLN A 72 5.19 -2.63 -0.79
N ILE A 73 4.00 -3.21 -0.98
CA ILE A 73 3.04 -3.46 0.12
C ILE A 73 3.73 -4.26 1.23
N ARG A 74 4.42 -5.36 0.88
CA ARG A 74 5.15 -6.17 1.87
C ARG A 74 6.18 -5.35 2.65
N ARG A 75 7.00 -4.54 1.97
CA ARG A 75 8.01 -3.71 2.66
C ARG A 75 7.38 -2.65 3.57
N LEU A 76 6.37 -1.95 3.08
CA LEU A 76 5.68 -0.89 3.84
C LEU A 76 4.94 -1.49 5.05
N THR A 77 4.26 -2.62 4.89
CA THR A 77 3.58 -3.29 6.00
C THR A 77 4.56 -3.85 7.03
N LEU A 78 5.68 -4.46 6.61
CA LEU A 78 6.71 -4.92 7.55
C LEU A 78 7.31 -3.75 8.34
N ARG A 79 7.51 -2.60 7.69
CA ARG A 79 7.97 -1.37 8.37
C ARG A 79 6.92 -0.85 9.36
N LEU A 80 5.64 -0.87 9.01
CA LEU A 80 4.54 -0.52 9.93
C LEU A 80 4.53 -1.43 11.16
N ALA A 81 4.56 -2.75 10.95
CA ALA A 81 4.54 -3.73 12.04
C ALA A 81 5.72 -3.55 13.00
N ARG A 82 6.92 -3.24 12.48
CA ARG A 82 8.11 -3.00 13.30
C ARG A 82 7.96 -1.77 14.20
N ILE A 83 7.35 -0.69 13.69
CA ILE A 83 7.12 0.53 14.47
C ILE A 83 6.03 0.30 15.53
N SER A 84 4.96 -0.41 15.18
CA SER A 84 3.89 -0.76 16.13
C SER A 84 4.34 -1.65 17.28
N GLN A 85 5.45 -2.38 17.16
CA GLN A 85 6.05 -3.17 18.26
C GLN A 85 7.00 -2.38 19.16
N THR A 86 7.33 -1.14 18.77
CA THR A 86 8.28 -0.28 19.50
C THR A 86 7.56 0.82 20.32
N MET A 87 6.23 0.86 20.28
CA MET A 87 5.37 1.69 21.13
C MET A 87 4.68 0.82 22.17
#